data_AF-A0A533SM21-F1
#
_entry.id   AF-A0A533SM21-F1
#
_cell.length_a   1.000
_cell.length_b   1.000
_cell.length_c   1.000
_cell.angle_alpha   90.00
_cell.angle_beta   90.00
_cell.angle_gamma   90.00
#
_symmetry.space_group_name_H-M   'P 1'
#
loop_
_entity.id
_entity.type
_entity.pdbx_description
1 polymer ?
#
loop_
_entity_poly.entity_id
_entity_poly.type
_entity_poly.pdbx_seq_one_letter_code
_entity_poly.pdbx_strand_id
1 'polypeptide(L)'
;PPALFALQRSIDVETQRLGYAPEDRPFSPHLTLGRLAHNATPEEIRQVGELLAASKVTIHASVQVKTVILFRSDLQPSGAVYTPIHVAPLKPA
;
A
#
# COMPACT_ATOMS: atom_id res chain seq x y z
N PRO A 1 -6.93 4.31 12.20
CA PRO A 1 -5.99 4.26 13.37
C PRO A 1 -5.03 5.45 13.36
N PRO A 2 -5.13 6.41 14.30
CA PRO A 2 -4.30 7.63 14.31
C PRO A 2 -2.79 7.39 14.25
N ALA A 3 -2.32 6.30 14.85
CA ALA A 3 -0.90 5.91 14.84
C ALA A 3 -0.33 5.67 13.43
N LEU A 4 -1.13 5.15 12.48
CA LEU A 4 -0.67 4.92 11.10
C LEU A 4 -0.46 6.24 10.35
N PHE A 5 -1.33 7.23 10.56
CA PHE A 5 -1.18 8.56 9.97
C PHE A 5 0.03 9.30 10.55
N ALA A 6 0.25 9.17 11.87
CA ALA A 6 1.43 9.73 12.51
C ALA A 6 2.72 9.10 11.95
N LEU A 7 2.76 7.76 11.84
CA LEU A 7 3.91 7.04 11.29
C LEU A 7 4.19 7.45 9.83
N GLN A 8 3.16 7.47 8.97
CA GLN A 8 3.32 7.87 7.58
C GLN A 8 3.84 9.31 7.45
N ARG A 9 3.30 10.25 8.22
CA ARG A 9 3.77 11.64 8.22
C ARG A 9 5.23 11.75 8.68
N SER A 10 5.61 11.02 9.73
CA SER A 10 7.01 11.00 10.19
C SER A 10 7.95 10.47 9.12
N ILE A 11 7.58 9.39 8.41
CA ILE A 11 8.38 8.87 7.30
C ILE A 11 8.53 9.93 6.21
N ASP A 12 7.44 10.56 5.78
CA ASP A 12 7.45 11.58 4.73
C ASP A 12 8.37 12.77 5.07
N VAL A 13 8.26 13.31 6.29
CA VAL A 13 9.12 14.41 6.80
C VAL A 13 10.59 14.02 6.79
N GLU A 14 10.95 12.84 7.27
CA GLU A 14 12.37 12.42 7.30
C GLU A 14 12.90 12.15 5.89
N THR A 15 12.08 11.60 4.98
CA THR A 15 12.49 11.42 3.57
C THR A 15 12.66 12.75 2.83
N GLN A 16 11.85 13.76 3.14
CA GLN A 16 12.05 15.10 2.57
C GLN A 16 13.41 15.70 2.94
N ARG A 17 13.88 15.48 4.18
CA ARG A 17 15.22 15.91 4.60
C ARG A 17 16.36 15.22 3.84
N LEU A 18 16.09 14.05 3.27
CA LEU A 18 17.01 13.32 2.39
C LEU A 18 16.91 13.75 0.92
N GLY A 19 16.02 14.70 0.59
CA GLY A 19 15.84 15.24 -0.76
C GLY A 19 14.72 14.58 -1.59
N TYR A 20 13.88 13.74 -0.99
CA TYR A 20 12.70 13.18 -1.67
C TYR A 20 11.55 14.18 -1.67
N ALA A 21 10.78 14.22 -2.77
CA ALA A 21 9.59 15.06 -2.83
C ALA A 21 8.49 14.54 -1.88
N PRO A 22 7.70 15.44 -1.25
CA PRO A 22 6.53 15.06 -0.47
C PRO A 22 5.50 14.28 -1.30
N GLU A 23 4.75 13.39 -0.66
CA GLU A 23 3.54 12.81 -1.26
C GLU A 23 2.34 13.75 -1.03
N ASP A 24 1.83 14.33 -2.12
CA ASP A 24 0.68 15.26 -2.08
C ASP A 24 -0.67 14.54 -1.90
N ARG A 25 -0.74 13.24 -2.22
CA ARG A 25 -1.99 12.49 -2.08
C ARG A 25 -2.25 12.17 -0.61
N PRO A 26 -3.49 12.39 -0.12
CA PRO A 26 -3.85 12.00 1.23
C PRO A 26 -3.59 10.52 1.47
N PHE A 27 -2.94 10.21 2.59
CA PHE A 27 -2.70 8.84 2.99
C PHE A 27 -4.03 8.13 3.31
N SER A 28 -4.39 7.16 2.48
CA SER A 28 -5.52 6.27 2.72
C SER A 28 -4.97 4.87 3.03
N PRO A 29 -4.87 4.45 4.30
CA PRO A 29 -4.30 3.15 4.64
C PRO A 29 -5.20 2.03 4.11
N HIS A 30 -4.69 1.26 3.14
CA HIS A 30 -5.42 0.17 2.50
C HIS A 30 -4.47 -0.99 2.17
N LEU A 31 -5.05 -2.18 1.99
CA LEU A 31 -4.36 -3.34 1.43
C LEU A 31 -4.84 -3.52 -0.01
N THR A 32 -3.94 -3.39 -0.99
CA THR A 32 -4.28 -3.72 -2.38
C THR A 32 -4.40 -5.25 -2.52
N LEU A 33 -5.59 -5.75 -2.84
CA LEU A 33 -5.82 -7.20 -3.09
C LEU A 33 -5.64 -7.58 -4.55
N GLY A 34 -5.88 -6.63 -5.45
CA GLY A 34 -5.76 -6.80 -6.89
C GLY A 34 -5.81 -5.45 -7.57
N ARG A 35 -5.35 -5.41 -8.82
CA ARG A 35 -5.44 -4.26 -9.72
C ARG A 35 -6.01 -4.74 -11.03
N LEU A 36 -6.95 -3.99 -11.60
CA LEU A 36 -7.42 -4.24 -12.95
C LEU A 36 -6.28 -3.97 -13.94
N ALA A 37 -6.19 -4.76 -15.00
CA ALA A 37 -5.17 -4.59 -16.03
C ALA A 37 -5.34 -3.22 -16.72
N HIS A 38 -4.23 -2.60 -17.11
CA HIS A 38 -4.26 -1.28 -17.76
C HIS A 38 -5.04 -1.26 -19.08
N ASN A 39 -5.12 -2.40 -19.76
CA ASN A 39 -5.85 -2.59 -21.01
C ASN A 39 -7.22 -3.26 -20.82
N ALA A 40 -7.73 -3.34 -19.57
CA ALA A 40 -9.07 -3.85 -19.32
C ALA A 40 -10.10 -2.99 -20.05
N THR A 41 -11.02 -3.66 -20.74
CA THR A 41 -12.14 -3.03 -21.44
C THR A 41 -13.16 -2.46 -20.45
N PRO A 42 -13.95 -1.45 -20.83
CA PRO A 42 -15.02 -0.93 -19.98
C PRO A 42 -15.98 -2.00 -19.48
N GLU A 43 -16.24 -3.03 -20.31
CA GLU A 43 -17.10 -4.15 -19.96
C GLU A 43 -16.49 -5.05 -18.88
N GLU A 44 -15.20 -5.38 -18.98
CA GLU A 44 -14.50 -6.15 -17.94
C GLU A 44 -14.46 -5.39 -16.61
N ILE A 45 -14.21 -4.08 -16.65
CA ILE A 45 -14.23 -3.22 -15.45
C ILE A 45 -15.63 -3.25 -14.81
N ARG A 46 -16.68 -3.12 -15.62
CA ARG A 46 -18.08 -3.18 -15.16
C ARG A 46 -18.40 -4.52 -14.51
N GLN A 47 -18.04 -5.63 -15.16
CA GLN A 47 -18.28 -6.98 -14.64
C GLN A 47 -17.59 -7.22 -13.30
N VAL A 48 -16.32 -6.82 -13.17
CA VAL A 48 -15.61 -6.92 -11.88
C VAL A 48 -16.26 -6.03 -10.82
N GLY A 49 -16.67 -4.81 -11.19
CA GLY A 49 -17.38 -3.91 -10.28
C GLY A 49 -18.71 -4.49 -9.77
N GLU A 50 -19.52 -5.05 -10.66
CA GLU A 50 -20.79 -5.72 -10.33
C GLU A 50 -20.57 -6.92 -9.41
N LEU A 51 -19.58 -7.77 -9.71
CA LEU A 51 -19.21 -8.92 -8.88
C LEU A 51 -18.79 -8.47 -7.46
N LEU A 52 -17.95 -7.44 -7.36
CA LEU A 52 -17.49 -6.91 -6.08
C LEU A 52 -18.64 -6.29 -5.27
N ALA A 53 -19.55 -5.58 -5.93
CA ALA A 53 -20.72 -4.98 -5.28
C ALA A 53 -21.72 -6.03 -4.77
N ALA A 54 -21.89 -7.14 -5.50
CA ALA A 54 -22.73 -8.27 -5.08
C ALA A 54 -22.08 -9.11 -3.96
N SER A 55 -20.76 -9.02 -3.80
CA SER A 55 -20.02 -9.77 -2.80
C SER A 55 -20.06 -9.08 -1.43
N LYS A 56 -20.59 -9.76 -0.41
CA LYS A 56 -20.47 -9.31 0.99
C LYS A 56 -19.12 -9.73 1.55
N VAL A 57 -18.13 -8.85 1.44
CA VAL A 57 -16.82 -9.07 2.05
C VAL A 57 -16.80 -8.40 3.42
N THR A 58 -16.85 -9.21 4.48
CA THR A 58 -16.63 -8.74 5.84
C THR A 58 -15.25 -9.20 6.31
N ILE A 59 -14.33 -8.25 6.46
CA ILE A 59 -12.98 -8.53 6.95
C ILE A 59 -12.94 -8.25 8.45
N HIS A 60 -12.94 -9.31 9.25
CA HIS A 60 -12.66 -9.25 10.68
C HIS A 60 -11.22 -9.68 10.94
N ALA A 61 -10.28 -8.82 10.57
CA ALA A 61 -8.86 -9.07 10.80
C ALA A 61 -8.25 -7.90 11.56
N SER A 62 -7.49 -8.23 12.61
CA SER A 62 -6.56 -7.31 13.25
C SER A 62 -5.14 -7.77 12.95
N VAL A 63 -4.25 -6.82 12.77
CA VAL A 63 -2.82 -7.10 12.59
C VAL A 63 -2.03 -6.28 13.59
N GLN A 64 -1.15 -6.94 14.32
CA GLN A 64 -0.14 -6.26 15.09
C GLN A 64 1.01 -5.91 14.14
N VAL A 65 1.23 -4.61 13.90
CA VAL A 65 2.35 -4.15 13.08
C VAL A 65 3.63 -4.23 13.91
N LYS A 66 4.57 -5.08 13.48
CA LYS A 66 5.83 -5.32 14.20
C LYS A 66 7.04 -4.64 13.57
N THR A 67 6.96 -4.30 12.30
CA THR A 67 8.11 -3.82 11.52
C THR A 67 7.68 -2.86 10.43
N VAL A 68 8.56 -1.92 10.09
CA VAL A 68 8.53 -1.15 8.84
C VAL A 68 9.66 -1.66 7.96
N ILE A 69 9.39 -1.92 6.68
CA ILE A 69 10.37 -2.45 5.74
C ILE A 69 10.56 -1.45 4.61
N LEU A 70 11.80 -1.06 4.34
CA LEU A 70 12.16 -0.34 3.14
C LEU A 70 12.41 -1.36 2.03
N PHE A 71 11.67 -1.24 0.94
CA PHE A 71 11.81 -2.09 -0.24
C PHE A 71 12.48 -1.32 -1.38
N ARG A 72 13.34 -2.01 -2.13
CA ARG A 72 13.68 -1.64 -3.50
C ARG A 72 12.71 -2.33 -4.46
N SER A 73 12.19 -1.57 -5.43
CA SER A 73 11.33 -2.09 -6.49
C SER A 73 12.08 -2.04 -7.82
N ASP A 74 12.44 -3.21 -8.34
CA ASP A 74 13.08 -3.35 -9.65
C ASP A 74 11.99 -3.70 -10.68
N LEU A 75 11.68 -2.77 -11.60
CA LEU A 75 10.63 -2.96 -12.61
C LEU A 75 11.10 -3.89 -13.73
N GLN A 76 10.32 -4.94 -13.98
CA GLN A 76 10.56 -5.90 -15.07
C GLN A 76 9.30 -6.03 -15.94
N PRO A 77 9.41 -6.51 -17.20
CA PRO A 77 8.25 -6.75 -18.06
C PRO A 77 7.20 -7.70 -17.43
N SER A 78 7.63 -8.63 -16.57
CA SER A 78 6.75 -9.54 -15.84
C SER A 78 6.13 -8.96 -14.56
N GLY A 79 6.50 -7.73 -14.18
CA GLY A 79 6.07 -7.08 -12.95
C GLY A 79 7.24 -6.58 -12.09
N ALA A 80 6.91 -5.88 -11.00
CA ALA A 80 7.91 -5.38 -10.06
C ALA A 80 8.44 -6.51 -9.17
N VAL A 81 9.77 -6.62 -9.06
CA VAL A 81 10.44 -7.46 -8.06
C VAL A 81 10.79 -6.61 -6.85
N TYR A 82 10.23 -6.97 -5.70
CA TYR A 82 10.46 -6.26 -4.44
C TYR A 82 11.53 -6.94 -3.61
N THR A 83 12.62 -6.22 -3.33
CA THR A 83 13.70 -6.68 -2.45
C THR A 83 13.68 -5.88 -1.15
N PRO A 84 13.55 -6.52 0.03
CA PRO A 84 13.76 -5.83 1.31
C PRO A 84 15.21 -5.35 1.39
N ILE A 85 15.41 -4.05 1.60
CA ILE A 85 16.76 -3.47 1.76
C ILE A 85 17.02 -2.97 3.18
N HIS A 86 15.97 -2.77 3.99
CA HIS A 86 16.09 -2.50 5.42
C HIS A 86 14.83 -2.95 6.16
N VAL A 87 14.99 -3.46 7.38
CA VAL A 87 13.89 -3.85 8.27
C VAL A 87 14.06 -3.15 9.60
N ALA A 88 13.12 -2.27 9.95
CA ALA A 88 13.09 -1.53 11.19
C ALA A 88 12.02 -2.12 12.12
N PRO A 89 12.40 -2.74 13.26
CA PRO A 89 11.43 -3.24 14.23
C PRO A 89 10.74 -2.08 14.97
N LEU A 90 9.43 -2.21 15.16
CA LEU A 90 8.66 -1.34 16.04
C LEU A 90 8.71 -1.89 17.46
N LYS A 91 8.84 -0.99 18.43
CA LYS A 91 8.70 -1.39 19.84
C LYS A 91 7.27 -1.87 20.08
N PRO A 92 7.06 -2.89 20.92
CA PRO A 92 5.74 -3.22 21.42
C PRO A 92 5.10 -1.98 22.04
N ALA A 93 3.79 -1.83 21.82
CA ALA A 93 2.98 -0.82 22.52
C ALA A 93 2.88 -1.15 24.02
#